data_AF-A0A9P0DJE7-F1
#
_entry.id   AF-A0A9P0DJE7-F1
#
_cell.length_a   1.000
_cell.length_b   1.000
_cell.length_c   1.000
_cell.angle_alpha   90.00
_cell.angle_beta   90.00
_cell.angle_gamma   90.00
#
_symmetry.space_group_name_H-M   'P 1'
#
loop_
_entity.id
_entity.type
_entity.pdbx_description
1 polymer ?
#
loop_
_entity_poly.entity_id
_entity_poly.type
_entity_poly.pdbx_seq_one_letter_code
_entity_poly.pdbx_strand_id
1 'polypeptide(L)'
;MATKLFNLTKICTQVTEKSPIPKQSKRFLSESMRKKYERFQIDDGVPVYKKNGAPDVILLSITTLLIAIGLADGLYSILQLSFPRKK
;
A
#
# COMPACT_ATOMS: atom_id res chain seq x y z
N MET A 1 -35.41 -27.39 1.97
CA MET A 1 -34.20 -26.56 1.74
C MET A 1 -33.58 -26.01 3.02
N ALA A 2 -34.36 -25.62 4.03
CA ALA A 2 -33.85 -25.02 5.29
C ALA A 2 -32.90 -25.92 6.11
N THR A 3 -33.11 -27.24 6.08
CA THR A 3 -32.27 -28.21 6.81
C THR A 3 -30.83 -28.27 6.28
N LYS A 4 -30.63 -28.01 4.98
CA LYS A 4 -29.31 -27.98 4.35
C LYS A 4 -28.51 -26.75 4.77
N LEU A 5 -29.19 -25.60 4.89
CA LEU A 5 -28.58 -24.33 5.34
C LEU A 5 -28.15 -24.39 6.81
N PHE A 6 -28.96 -25.03 7.67
CA PHE A 6 -28.65 -25.19 9.09
C PHE A 6 -27.43 -26.10 9.35
N ASN A 7 -27.23 -27.11 8.49
CA ASN A 7 -26.06 -27.97 8.57
C ASN A 7 -24.80 -27.25 8.06
N LEU A 8 -24.91 -26.41 7.03
CA LEU A 8 -23.77 -25.63 6.53
C LEU A 8 -23.30 -24.58 7.55
N THR A 9 -24.22 -23.89 8.23
CA THR A 9 -23.84 -22.91 9.27
C THR A 9 -23.13 -23.58 10.45
N LYS A 10 -23.58 -24.78 10.86
CA LYS A 10 -22.89 -25.58 11.90
C LYS A 10 -21.52 -26.10 11.46
N ILE A 11 -21.36 -26.50 10.19
CA ILE A 11 -20.06 -26.91 9.65
C ILE A 11 -19.10 -25.71 9.62
N CYS A 12 -19.55 -24.53 9.16
CA CYS A 12 -18.72 -23.32 9.15
C CYS A 12 -18.28 -22.90 10.55
N THR A 13 -19.17 -22.92 11.55
CA THR A 13 -18.80 -22.56 12.93
C THR A 13 -17.83 -23.57 13.55
N GLN A 14 -18.01 -24.87 13.29
CA GLN A 14 -17.07 -25.90 13.74
C GLN A 14 -15.70 -25.80 13.06
N VAL A 15 -15.65 -25.42 11.78
CA VAL A 15 -14.38 -25.15 11.08
C VAL A 15 -13.72 -23.91 11.66
N THR A 16 -14.45 -22.85 12.03
CA THR A 16 -13.87 -21.68 12.71
C THR A 16 -13.32 -22.01 14.10
N GLU A 17 -13.97 -22.92 14.84
CA GLU A 17 -13.58 -23.28 16.22
C GLU A 17 -12.49 -24.36 16.28
N LYS A 18 -12.48 -25.31 15.33
CA LYS A 18 -11.52 -26.43 15.24
C LYS A 18 -10.42 -26.25 14.21
N SER A 19 -10.46 -25.20 13.39
CA SER A 19 -9.26 -24.75 12.70
C SER A 19 -8.48 -23.94 13.72
N PRO A 20 -7.39 -24.46 14.33
CA PRO A 20 -6.36 -23.54 14.71
C PRO A 20 -6.01 -22.84 13.39
N ILE A 21 -6.32 -21.55 13.27
CA ILE A 21 -5.55 -20.69 12.36
C ILE A 21 -4.13 -21.10 12.68
N PRO A 22 -3.41 -21.75 11.75
CA PRO A 22 -2.14 -22.31 12.12
C PRO A 22 -1.38 -21.12 12.71
N LYS A 23 -0.97 -21.23 13.98
CA LYS A 23 0.06 -20.35 14.55
C LYS A 23 1.39 -20.63 13.82
N GLN A 24 1.37 -21.00 12.54
CA GLN A 24 2.50 -21.01 11.64
C GLN A 24 2.82 -19.56 11.35
N SER A 25 3.80 -19.03 12.08
CA SER A 25 4.69 -17.97 11.58
C SER A 25 5.57 -17.38 12.68
N LYS A 26 5.28 -17.59 13.98
CA LYS A 26 6.14 -17.01 15.05
C LYS A 26 7.62 -17.41 14.95
N ARG A 27 7.96 -18.49 14.23
CA ARG A 27 9.34 -18.99 14.08
C ARG A 27 10.06 -18.57 12.79
N PHE A 28 9.39 -17.98 11.81
CA PHE A 28 9.97 -17.72 10.48
C PHE A 28 10.12 -16.25 10.10
N LEU A 29 9.40 -15.34 10.76
CA LEU A 29 9.58 -13.91 10.53
C LEU A 29 10.69 -13.39 11.43
N SER A 30 11.70 -12.74 10.84
CA SER A 30 12.68 -11.99 11.61
C SER A 30 11.97 -10.95 12.48
N GLU A 31 12.52 -10.65 13.64
CA GLU A 31 11.99 -9.62 14.55
C GLU A 31 11.82 -8.26 13.85
N SER A 32 12.67 -7.96 12.87
CA SER A 32 12.55 -6.78 12.01
C SER A 32 11.30 -6.78 11.13
N MET A 33 10.91 -7.94 10.60
CA MET A 33 9.70 -8.07 9.80
C MET A 33 8.45 -7.98 10.68
N ARG A 34 8.46 -8.59 11.88
CA ARG A 34 7.33 -8.48 12.81
C ARG A 34 7.04 -7.02 13.19
N LYS A 35 8.08 -6.25 13.53
CA LYS A 35 7.96 -4.81 13.83
C LYS A 35 7.42 -3.99 12.65
N LYS A 36 7.78 -4.36 11.42
CA LYS A 36 7.21 -3.74 10.21
C LYS A 36 5.74 -4.11 10.05
N TYR A 37 5.37 -5.38 10.16
CA TYR A 37 3.98 -5.80 10.08
C TYR A 37 3.11 -5.09 11.12
N GLU A 38 3.56 -5.03 12.37
CA GLU A 38 2.86 -4.30 13.43
C GLU A 38 2.66 -2.83 13.05
N ARG A 39 3.73 -2.11 12.66
CA ARG A 39 3.63 -0.69 12.26
C ARG A 39 2.65 -0.46 11.10
N PHE A 40 2.68 -1.31 10.08
CA PHE A 40 1.83 -1.14 8.90
C PHE A 40 0.37 -1.57 9.12
N GLN A 41 0.11 -2.37 10.17
CA GLN A 41 -1.25 -2.82 10.53
C GLN A 41 -1.99 -1.87 11.47
N ILE A 42 -1.30 -0.94 12.16
CA ILE A 42 -1.99 0.05 13.00
C ILE A 42 -2.91 0.90 12.11
N ASP A 43 -4.18 1.03 12.48
CA ASP A 43 -5.14 1.84 11.75
C ASP A 43 -5.13 3.30 12.23
N ASP A 44 -4.16 4.07 11.72
CA ASP A 44 -3.97 5.50 12.07
C ASP A 44 -4.59 6.45 11.02
N GLY A 45 -5.28 5.92 10.01
CA GLY A 45 -5.72 6.70 8.83
C GLY A 45 -4.60 7.21 7.92
N VAL A 46 -3.33 6.94 8.24
CA VAL A 46 -2.17 7.30 7.40
C VAL A 46 -2.12 6.39 6.16
N PRO A 47 -2.04 6.94 4.94
CA PRO A 47 -1.99 6.13 3.74
C PRO A 47 -0.67 5.36 3.63
N VAL A 48 -0.72 4.20 2.96
CA VAL A 48 0.40 3.24 2.88
C VAL A 48 1.73 3.86 2.41
N TYR A 49 1.68 4.80 1.46
CA TYR A 49 2.86 5.46 0.89
C TYR A 49 3.51 6.52 1.79
N LYS A 50 2.96 6.79 2.97
CA LYS A 50 3.55 7.63 4.03
C LYS A 50 3.76 6.87 5.33
N LYS A 51 3.42 5.57 5.37
CA LYS A 51 3.27 4.78 6.60
C LYS A 51 4.61 4.48 7.29
N ASN A 52 5.72 4.50 6.54
CA ASN A 52 7.05 4.35 7.12
C ASN A 52 7.57 5.64 7.79
N GLY A 53 6.82 6.75 7.67
CA GLY A 53 7.08 8.02 8.36
C GLY A 53 7.85 9.04 7.51
N ALA A 54 8.75 9.79 8.16
CA ALA A 54 9.50 10.89 7.55
C ALA A 54 10.23 10.57 6.22
N PRO A 55 10.93 9.42 6.06
CA PRO A 55 11.66 9.18 4.81
C PRO A 55 10.73 9.09 3.60
N ASP A 56 9.56 8.48 3.75
CA ASP A 56 8.58 8.37 2.66
C ASP A 56 8.03 9.75 2.26
N VAL A 57 7.79 10.62 3.24
CA VAL A 57 7.29 11.97 3.00
C VAL A 57 8.35 12.82 2.28
N ILE A 58 9.61 12.74 2.71
CA ILE A 58 10.72 13.46 2.07
C ILE A 58 10.88 12.98 0.63
N LEU A 59 10.91 11.66 0.43
CA LEU A 59 11.04 11.05 -0.89
C LEU A 59 9.91 11.50 -1.81
N LEU A 60 8.65 11.41 -1.35
CA LEU A 60 7.48 11.86 -2.10
C LEU A 60 7.57 13.34 -2.48
N SER A 61 8.02 14.19 -1.56
CA SER A 61 8.12 15.63 -1.77
C SER A 61 9.16 15.96 -2.86
N ILE A 62 10.34 15.32 -2.80
CA ILE A 62 11.40 15.50 -3.80
C ILE A 62 10.93 15.00 -5.16
N THR A 63 10.32 13.81 -5.23
CA THR A 63 9.80 13.25 -6.48
C THR A 63 8.75 14.16 -7.10
N THR A 64 7.82 14.68 -6.30
CA THR A 64 6.78 15.60 -6.78
C THR A 64 7.38 16.89 -7.32
N LEU A 65 8.37 17.46 -6.64
CA LEU A 65 9.08 18.65 -7.09
C LEU A 65 9.80 18.41 -8.42
N LEU A 66 10.52 17.30 -8.53
CA LEU A 66 11.26 16.95 -9.73
C LEU A 66 10.33 16.78 -10.94
N ILE A 67 9.19 16.11 -10.76
CA ILE A 67 8.16 15.95 -11.80
C ILE A 67 7.59 17.30 -12.22
N ALA A 68 7.27 18.17 -11.26
CA ALA A 68 6.74 19.50 -11.56
C ALA A 68 7.72 20.34 -12.39
N ILE A 69 9.00 20.32 -12.04
CA ILE A 69 10.06 21.01 -12.79
C ILE A 69 10.20 20.42 -14.19
N GLY A 70 10.28 19.10 -14.31
CA GLY A 70 10.41 18.43 -15.60
C GLY A 70 9.20 18.66 -16.52
N LEU A 71 8.00 18.71 -15.96
CA LEU A 71 6.79 19.07 -16.72
C LEU A 71 6.83 20.52 -17.20
N ALA A 72 7.24 21.47 -16.36
CA ALA A 72 7.34 22.87 -16.74
C ALA A 72 8.34 23.08 -17.88
N ASP A 73 9.53 22.47 -17.76
CA ASP A 73 10.59 22.57 -18.78
C ASP A 73 10.20 21.85 -20.08
N GLY A 74 9.57 20.68 -19.97
CA GLY A 74 9.04 19.95 -21.11
C GLY A 74 7.98 20.74 -21.87
N LEU A 75 7.05 21.37 -21.16
CA LEU A 75 6.02 22.24 -21.77
C LEU A 75 6.64 23.48 -22.41
N TYR A 76 7.62 24.11 -21.75
CA TYR A 76 8.35 25.25 -22.33
C TYR A 76 9.04 24.86 -23.64
N SER A 77 9.72 23.71 -23.65
CA SER A 77 10.39 23.17 -24.83
C SER A 77 9.41 22.88 -25.96
N ILE A 78 8.28 22.22 -25.67
CA ILE A 78 7.23 21.94 -26.66
C ILE A 78 6.69 23.24 -27.26
N LEU A 79 6.38 24.24 -26.45
CA LEU A 79 5.88 25.54 -26.93
C LEU A 79 6.92 26.23 -27.84
N GLN A 80 8.17 26.21 -27.42
CA GLN A 80 9.26 26.83 -28.16
C GLN A 80 9.56 26.14 -29.50
N LEU A 81 9.32 24.83 -29.60
CA LEU A 81 9.41 24.05 -30.83
C LEU A 81 8.17 24.20 -31.71
N SER A 82 7.00 24.41 -31.11
CA SER A 82 5.72 24.50 -31.84
C SER A 82 5.63 25.76 -32.70
N PHE A 83 6.27 26.86 -32.28
CA PHE A 83 6.31 28.09 -33.07
C PHE A 83 7.66 28.20 -33.82
N PRO A 84 7.65 28.37 -35.15
CA PRO A 84 8.88 28.55 -35.90
C PRO A 84 9.57 29.83 -35.43
N ARG A 85 10.79 29.72 -34.94
CA ARG A 85 11.60 30.90 -34.61
C ARG A 85 11.96 31.58 -35.93
N LYS A 86 11.59 32.85 -36.08
CA LYS A 86 12.10 33.67 -37.19
C LYS A 86 13.61 33.77 -37.05
N LYS A 87 14.33 33.43 -38.13
CA LYS A 87 15.76 33.69 -38.29
C LYS A 87 16.02 35.19 -38.30
#